data_AF-A0AA87CP79-F1
#
_entry.id   AF-A0AA87CP79-F1
#
_cell.length_a   1.000
_cell.length_b   1.000
_cell.length_c   1.000
_cell.angle_alpha   90.00
_cell.angle_beta   90.00
_cell.angle_gamma   90.00
#
_symmetry.space_group_name_H-M   'P 1'
#
loop_
_entity.id
_entity.type
_entity.pdbx_description
1 polymer ?
#
loop_
_entity_poly.entity_id
_entity_poly.type
_entity_poly.pdbx_seq_one_letter_code
_entity_poly.pdbx_strand_id
1 'polypeptide(L)' 'MFTLQEQESTVIKTNLVNSRGRSTFWRFYFGTVPDWQRIEGDIFNLMDKMCEVYQGVRITMKEIGE' A
#
# COMPACT_ATOMS: atom_id res chain seq x y z
N MET A 1 27.39 16.25 -13.73
CA MET A 1 26.07 16.87 -13.54
C MET A 1 25.04 15.77 -13.76
N PHE A 2 24.36 15.32 -12.71
CA PHE A 2 23.32 14.29 -12.81
C PHE A 2 22.00 15.02 -13.09
N THR A 3 21.50 14.89 -14.31
CA THR A 3 20.16 15.37 -14.67
C THR A 3 19.15 14.47 -13.97
N LEU A 4 18.50 14.98 -12.92
CA LEU A 4 17.24 14.44 -12.40
C LEU A 4 16.22 14.60 -13.52
N GLN A 5 16.00 13.54 -14.29
CA GLN A 5 14.80 13.43 -15.11
C GLN A 5 13.63 13.44 -14.13
N GLU A 6 12.91 14.57 -14.03
CA GLU A 6 11.55 14.58 -13.53
C GLU A 6 10.77 13.60 -14.42
N GLN A 7 10.60 12.39 -13.89
CA GLN A 7 9.78 11.36 -14.50
C GLN A 7 8.40 11.98 -14.64
N GLU A 8 8.00 12.27 -15.88
CA GLU A 8 6.67 12.75 -16.26
C GLU A 8 5.67 11.92 -15.44
N SER A 9 5.00 12.59 -14.49
CA SER A 9 4.15 11.93 -13.53
C SER A 9 3.02 11.26 -14.29
N THR A 10 3.19 9.97 -14.62
CA THR A 10 2.10 9.12 -15.09
C THR A 10 0.97 9.32 -14.11
N VAL A 11 -0.18 9.81 -14.57
CA VAL A 11 -1.35 10.03 -13.73
C VAL A 11 -1.85 8.65 -13.31
N ILE A 12 -1.30 8.14 -12.21
CA ILE A 12 -1.69 6.87 -11.62
C ILE A 12 -3.02 7.15 -10.92
N LYS A 13 -4.13 6.83 -11.59
CA LYS A 13 -5.43 6.83 -10.92
C LYS A 13 -5.51 5.62 -10.01
N THR A 14 -6.07 5.84 -8.83
CA THR A 14 -6.23 4.79 -7.83
C THR A 14 -7.72 4.57 -7.57
N ASN A 15 -8.17 3.33 -7.68
CA ASN A 15 -9.53 2.94 -7.33
C ASN A 15 -9.57 2.33 -5.92
N LEU A 16 -10.68 2.58 -5.22
CA LEU A 16 -10.92 2.02 -3.90
C LEU A 16 -11.28 0.54 -4.02
N VAL A 17 -10.53 -0.34 -3.36
CA VAL A 17 -10.83 -1.77 -3.35
C VAL A 17 -12.09 -2.01 -2.52
N ASN A 18 -13.05 -2.73 -3.10
CA ASN A 18 -14.30 -3.08 -2.42
C ASN A 18 -14.03 -3.92 -1.15
N SER A 19 -14.80 -3.70 -0.09
CA SER A 19 -14.66 -4.40 1.20
C SER A 19 -14.65 -5.93 1.06
N ARG A 20 -15.37 -6.48 0.09
CA ARG A 20 -15.43 -7.93 -0.17
C ARG A 20 -14.15 -8.51 -0.79
N GLY A 21 -13.37 -7.71 -1.50
CA GLY A 21 -12.09 -8.12 -2.13
C GLY A 21 -10.85 -7.84 -1.27
N ARG A 22 -11.03 -7.19 -0.11
CA ARG A 22 -9.91 -6.81 0.76
C ARG A 22 -9.12 -8.00 1.31
N SER A 23 -9.78 -9.11 1.62
CA SER A 23 -9.12 -10.31 2.15
C SER A 23 -8.23 -11.00 1.10
N THR A 24 -8.59 -10.88 -0.17
CA THR A 24 -7.84 -11.45 -1.29
C THR A 24 -6.81 -10.48 -1.89
N PHE A 25 -6.89 -9.19 -1.57
CA PHE A 25 -6.04 -8.13 -2.12
C PHE A 25 -4.55 -8.46 -1.99
N TRP A 26 -4.08 -8.72 -0.76
CA TRP A 26 -2.67 -9.03 -0.52
C TRP A 26 -2.21 -10.28 -1.27
N ARG A 27 -3.04 -11.32 -1.29
CA ARG A 27 -2.74 -12.55 -2.04
C ARG A 27 -2.68 -12.31 -3.54
N PHE A 28 -3.52 -11.43 -4.08
CA PHE A 28 -3.60 -11.17 -5.52
C PHE A 28 -2.41 -10.33 -6.02
N TYR A 29 -2.04 -9.27 -5.30
CA TYR A 29 -0.97 -8.36 -5.73
C TYR A 29 0.42 -8.74 -5.19
N PHE A 30 0.49 -9.31 -3.99
CA PHE A 30 1.74 -9.60 -3.30
C PHE A 30 1.93 -11.10 -3.02
N GLY A 31 1.06 -11.98 -3.49
CA GLY A 31 1.14 -13.43 -3.21
C GLY A 31 2.39 -14.12 -3.77
N THR A 32 3.10 -13.49 -4.70
CA THR A 32 4.40 -13.94 -5.20
C THR A 32 5.56 -13.61 -4.25
N VAL A 33 5.34 -12.73 -3.27
CA VAL A 33 6.33 -12.35 -2.26
C VAL A 33 6.22 -13.32 -1.08
N PRO A 34 7.33 -13.96 -0.66
CA PRO A 34 7.33 -14.77 0.55
C PRO A 34 6.97 -13.89 1.77
N ASP A 35 6.18 -14.41 2.71
CA ASP A 35 5.71 -13.68 3.88
C ASP A 35 4.85 -12.43 3.58
N TRP A 36 4.12 -12.40 2.46
CA TRP A 36 3.22 -11.29 2.10
C TRP A 36 2.22 -10.89 3.20
N GLN A 37 1.84 -11.81 4.09
CA GLN A 37 0.97 -11.54 5.23
C GLN A 37 1.61 -10.59 6.27
N ARG A 38 2.94 -10.52 6.31
CA ARG A 38 3.67 -9.64 7.24
C ARG A 38 3.69 -8.19 6.75
N ILE A 39 3.50 -7.95 5.46
CA ILE A 39 3.50 -6.61 4.87
C ILE A 39 2.48 -5.70 5.57
N GLU A 40 1.27 -6.20 5.84
CA GLU A 40 0.26 -5.43 6.57
C GLU A 40 0.73 -5.06 7.98
N GLY A 41 1.33 -6.00 8.71
CA GLY A 41 1.88 -5.77 10.04
C GLY A 41 3.09 -4.84 10.05
N ASP A 42 3.97 -4.94 9.06
CA ASP A 42 5.14 -4.07 8.91
C ASP A 42 4.72 -2.63 8.59
N ILE A 43 3.67 -2.43 7.78
CA ILE A 43 3.07 -1.11 7.54
C ILE A 43 2.52 -0.54 8.84
N PHE A 44 1.77 -1.33 9.62
CA PHE A 44 1.26 -0.88 10.91
C PHE A 44 2.38 -0.52 11.89
N ASN A 45 3.42 -1.34 11.98
CA ASN A 45 4.59 -1.10 12.84
C ASN A 45 5.36 0.16 12.41
N LEU A 46 5.45 0.42 11.10
CA LEU A 46 6.04 1.66 10.58
C LEU A 46 5.16 2.88 10.92
N MET A 47 3.84 2.76 10.79
CA MET A 47 2.92 3.84 11.16
C MET A 47 2.94 4.15 12.66
N ASP A 48 3.05 3.12 13.49
CA ASP A 48 3.21 3.24 14.94
C ASP A 48 4.48 4.02 15.30
N LYS A 49 5.61 3.71 14.66
CA LYS A 49 6.86 4.45 14.84
C LYS A 49 6.83 5.90 14.36
N MET A 50 5.95 6.20 13.41
CA MET A 50 5.79 7.55 12.84
C MET A 50 4.84 8.43 13.66
N CYS A 51 4.07 7.84 14.59
CA CYS A 51 3.04 8.56 15.34
C CYS A 51 3.10 8.16 16.82
N GLU A 52 3.52 9.08 17.70
CA GLU A 52 3.63 8.86 19.16
C GLU A 52 2.35 8.32 19.81
N VAL A 53 1.18 8.57 19.20
CA VAL A 53 -0.11 8.05 19.66
C VAL A 53 -0.90 7.50 18.46
N TYR A 54 -0.52 6.34 17.96
CA TYR A 54 -1.25 5.66 16.90
C TYR A 54 -2.42 4.82 17.46
N GLN A 55 -3.66 5.27 17.27
CA GLN A 55 -4.85 4.59 17.81
C GLN A 55 -5.38 3.43 16.95
N GLY A 56 -4.57 2.88 16.04
CA GLY A 56 -4.98 1.79 15.16
C GLY A 56 -6.03 2.22 14.14
N VAL A 57 -5.60 2.63 12.94
CA VAL A 57 -6.54 2.98 11.86
C VAL A 57 -6.78 1.80 10.92
N ARG A 58 -7.97 1.72 10.34
CA ARG A 58 -8.26 0.75 9.28
C ARG A 58 -7.59 1.20 7.98
N ILE A 59 -6.58 0.47 7.52
CA ILE A 59 -5.93 0.75 6.22
C ILE A 59 -6.98 0.63 5.10
N THR A 60 -6.93 1.54 4.15
CA THR A 60 -7.74 1.50 2.94
C THR A 60 -6.89 1.00 1.79
N MET A 61 -7.23 -0.16 1.22
CA MET A 61 -6.55 -0.71 0.05
C MET A 61 -6.99 0.07 -1.19
N LYS A 62 -6.02 0.48 -2.01
CA LYS A 62 -6.25 1.09 -3.30
C LYS A 62 -5.49 0.30 -4.35
N GLU A 63 -6.15 0.03 -5.47
CA GLU A 63 -5.53 -0.57 -6.65
C GLU A 63 -5.31 0.50 -7.71
N ILE A 64 -4.30 0.31 -8.56
CA ILE A 64 -4.09 1.17 -9.73
C ILE A 64 -5.20 0.85 -10.73
N GLY A 65 -5.93 1.87 -11.17
CA GLY A 65 -6.84 1.73 -12.30
C GLY A 65 -6.67 2.88 -13.30
N GLU A 66 -7.35 2.77 -14.42
CA GLU A 66 -7.28 3.74 -15.54
C GLU A 66 -7.94 5.09 -15.25
#